data_AF-A0A1U8NQH6-F1
#
_entry.id   AF-A0A1U8NQH6-F1
#
_cell.length_a   1.000
_cell.length_b   1.000
_cell.length_c   1.000
_cell.angle_alpha   90.00
_cell.angle_beta   90.00
_cell.angle_gamma   90.00
#
_symmetry.space_group_name_H-M   'P 1'
#
loop_
_entity.id
_entity.type
_entity.pdbx_description
1 polymer ?
#
loop_
_entity_poly.entity_id
_entity_poly.type
_entity_poly.pdbx_seq_one_letter_code
_entity_poly.pdbx_strand_id
1 'polypeptide(L)'
;MATLQNLQERDIEWRTPWMLSDEILYKCGDFDWVPLLGIWGALSYAPLLVLRQYRSRQFVPTTHGLAQCEFSYKCDGYKKKIREMTNTWRQTRRLKRLAVGPSTTPEYIGWLGRRVNDNIPVPGQGDSQFVEKHVHMVPSELEIIKQDFERRNSELEKKIEQMEEEKMSLKLDVDVQKLETEGLRKEKRKAEEDLNSLKVDYKRLRKLMRTAGLGKTSEQWRQEIQEEKVKADRWEKRFLEAQKQNKSFERSLSESQSERDELKARVAELEAILQDYEARIEHLETNEDHQNEQLHHLQDQVASRDHIMGEAVVQIQGVAEHLQTLAVQADVLSVKYESESDQGQKLASLLREIKVLSVRAKSYL
;
A
#
# COMPACT_ATOMS: atom_id res chain seq x y z
N MET A 1 -53.95 68.82 -27.17
CA MET A 1 -52.86 67.97 -26.65
C MET A 1 -52.37 68.59 -25.36
N ALA A 2 -52.37 67.85 -24.24
CA ALA A 2 -51.82 68.34 -22.98
C ALA A 2 -50.28 68.31 -23.06
N THR A 3 -49.65 69.48 -23.03
CA THR A 3 -48.21 69.60 -22.83
C THR A 3 -47.85 69.03 -21.45
N LEU A 4 -46.69 68.36 -21.33
CA LEU A 4 -46.23 67.74 -20.06
C LEU A 4 -46.22 68.71 -18.87
N GLN A 5 -46.15 70.02 -19.14
CA GLN A 5 -46.19 71.10 -18.15
C GLN A 5 -47.55 71.26 -17.44
N ASN A 6 -48.64 70.73 -18.00
CA ASN A 6 -50.00 70.90 -17.47
C ASN A 6 -50.56 69.67 -16.73
N LEU A 7 -49.74 68.63 -16.52
CA LEU A 7 -50.15 67.42 -15.79
C LEU A 7 -50.26 67.70 -14.29
N GLN A 8 -51.40 67.35 -13.70
CA GLN A 8 -51.58 67.36 -12.25
C GLN A 8 -51.13 66.02 -11.66
N GLU A 9 -50.83 65.96 -10.36
CA GLU A 9 -50.35 64.73 -9.70
C GLU A 9 -51.30 63.52 -9.91
N ARG A 10 -52.60 63.79 -10.01
CA ARG A 10 -53.64 62.78 -10.28
C ARG A 10 -53.63 62.21 -11.71
N ASP A 11 -52.99 62.91 -12.64
CA ASP A 11 -52.92 62.52 -14.05
C ASP A 11 -51.72 61.59 -14.33
N ILE A 12 -50.84 61.39 -13.33
CA ILE A 12 -49.60 60.62 -13.46
C ILE A 12 -49.69 59.32 -12.64
N GLU A 13 -49.75 58.18 -13.34
CA GLU A 13 -49.70 56.86 -12.70
C GLU A 13 -48.27 56.29 -12.69
N TRP A 14 -47.64 56.28 -11.52
CA TRP A 14 -46.36 55.60 -11.30
C TRP A 14 -46.61 54.11 -11.07
N ARG A 15 -46.55 53.29 -12.13
CA ARG A 15 -46.72 51.84 -12.03
C ARG A 15 -45.57 51.08 -12.68
N THR A 16 -45.19 49.98 -12.06
CA THR A 16 -44.38 48.92 -12.68
C THR A 16 -45.29 47.71 -12.92
N PRO A 17 -45.94 47.59 -14.10
CA PRO A 17 -46.95 46.55 -14.37
C PRO A 17 -46.47 45.11 -14.17
N TRP A 18 -45.17 44.90 -14.28
CA TRP A 18 -44.50 43.61 -14.09
C TRP A 18 -44.21 43.26 -12.62
N MET A 19 -44.40 44.18 -11.67
CA MET A 19 -44.09 43.97 -10.26
C MET A 19 -45.35 43.54 -9.49
N LEU A 20 -45.56 42.22 -9.42
CA LEU A 20 -46.77 41.57 -8.87
C LEU A 20 -46.69 41.24 -7.36
N SER A 21 -45.65 41.68 -6.65
CA SER A 21 -45.50 41.33 -5.23
C SER A 21 -46.30 42.26 -4.31
N ASP A 22 -47.08 41.66 -3.40
CA ASP A 22 -47.80 42.37 -2.33
C ASP A 22 -46.92 42.71 -1.12
N GLU A 23 -45.61 42.42 -1.19
CA GLU A 23 -44.65 42.68 -0.13
C GLU A 23 -43.49 43.53 -0.63
N ILE A 24 -43.16 44.58 0.11
CA ILE A 24 -42.03 45.46 -0.17
C ILE A 24 -40.94 45.13 0.83
N LEU A 25 -39.84 44.54 0.36
CA LEU A 25 -38.61 44.45 1.16
C LEU A 25 -38.13 45.87 1.42
N TYR A 26 -37.85 46.24 2.67
CA TYR A 26 -37.42 47.61 2.98
C TYR A 26 -36.30 47.72 4.02
N LYS A 27 -36.02 46.65 4.78
CA LYS A 27 -35.00 46.62 5.84
C LYS A 27 -34.18 45.34 5.77
N CYS A 28 -32.86 45.45 6.00
CA CYS A 28 -31.94 44.33 6.12
C CYS A 28 -31.11 44.48 7.41
N GLY A 29 -31.27 43.57 8.37
CA GLY A 29 -30.66 43.68 9.70
C GLY A 29 -31.07 44.99 10.37
N ASP A 30 -30.08 45.79 10.77
CA ASP A 30 -30.27 47.10 11.39
C ASP A 30 -30.41 48.25 10.37
N PHE A 31 -30.14 48.00 9.08
CA PHE A 31 -30.23 49.02 8.03
C PHE A 31 -31.67 49.30 7.61
N ASP A 32 -32.10 50.56 7.66
CA ASP A 32 -33.42 51.03 7.16
C ASP A 32 -33.52 51.09 5.62
N TRP A 33 -32.62 50.38 4.93
CA TRP A 33 -32.54 50.21 3.48
C TRP A 33 -31.97 48.83 3.15
N VAL A 34 -31.94 48.52 1.86
CA VAL A 34 -31.51 47.23 1.30
C VAL A 34 -30.15 47.41 0.63
N PRO A 35 -29.06 46.81 1.15
CA PRO A 35 -27.75 46.90 0.53
C PRO A 35 -27.66 45.94 -0.68
N LEU A 36 -27.52 46.49 -1.89
CA LEU A 36 -27.37 45.75 -3.13
C LEU A 36 -25.89 45.59 -3.50
N LEU A 37 -25.46 44.37 -3.75
CA LEU A 37 -24.12 44.06 -4.24
C LEU A 37 -24.11 44.07 -5.77
N GLY A 38 -23.33 44.99 -6.34
CA GLY A 38 -23.11 45.11 -7.78
C GLY A 38 -21.73 44.60 -8.21
N ILE A 39 -21.43 44.75 -9.50
CA ILE A 39 -20.16 44.30 -10.10
C ILE A 39 -18.96 45.15 -9.61
N TRP A 40 -19.19 46.42 -9.29
CA TRP A 40 -18.13 47.39 -8.93
C TRP A 40 -18.05 47.71 -7.44
N GLY A 41 -19.02 47.26 -6.64
CA GLY A 41 -19.16 47.62 -5.24
C GLY A 41 -20.56 47.35 -4.71
N ALA A 42 -20.92 47.99 -3.61
CA ALA A 42 -22.25 47.93 -3.03
C ALA A 42 -22.93 49.31 -3.08
N LEU A 43 -24.24 49.31 -3.29
CA LEU A 43 -25.11 50.49 -3.26
C LEU A 43 -26.29 50.25 -2.32
N SER A 44 -26.79 51.33 -1.72
CA SER A 44 -27.95 51.24 -0.84
C SER A 44 -29.23 51.61 -1.58
N TYR A 45 -30.12 50.64 -1.69
CA TYR A 45 -31.45 50.86 -2.23
C TYR A 45 -32.42 51.09 -1.08
N ALA A 46 -33.18 52.19 -1.10
CA ALA A 46 -34.15 52.52 -0.06
C ALA A 46 -35.58 52.47 -0.64
N PRO A 47 -36.25 51.30 -0.62
CA PRO A 47 -37.58 51.07 -1.19
C PRO A 47 -38.66 52.02 -0.66
N LEU A 48 -38.51 52.50 0.58
CA LEU A 48 -39.46 53.44 1.18
C LEU A 48 -39.48 54.83 0.51
N LEU A 49 -38.43 55.20 -0.24
CA LEU A 49 -38.41 56.44 -1.04
C LEU A 49 -39.28 56.36 -2.30
N VAL A 50 -39.68 55.17 -2.73
CA VAL A 50 -40.34 54.92 -4.02
C VAL A 50 -41.65 54.15 -3.88
N LEU A 51 -42.33 54.25 -2.73
CA LEU A 51 -43.57 53.53 -2.43
C LEU A 51 -44.70 53.79 -3.44
N ARG A 52 -44.69 54.96 -4.10
CA ARG A 52 -45.64 55.27 -5.18
C ARG A 52 -45.60 54.25 -6.32
N GLN A 53 -44.42 53.71 -6.67
CA GLN A 53 -44.26 52.68 -7.70
C GLN A 53 -45.02 51.38 -7.37
N TYR A 54 -45.20 51.12 -6.06
CA TYR A 54 -45.93 49.98 -5.52
C TYR A 54 -47.42 50.30 -5.26
N ARG A 55 -47.92 51.46 -5.71
CA ARG A 55 -49.25 52.00 -5.35
C ARG A 55 -49.52 52.04 -3.84
N SER A 56 -48.49 52.31 -3.05
CA SER A 56 -48.62 52.51 -1.60
C SER A 56 -48.52 54.00 -1.26
N ARG A 57 -49.17 54.42 -0.16
CA ARG A 57 -49.11 55.80 0.33
C ARG A 57 -47.66 56.21 0.61
N GLN A 58 -47.25 57.36 0.09
CA GLN A 58 -45.90 57.88 0.27
C GLN A 58 -45.81 58.73 1.54
N PHE A 59 -44.87 58.37 2.42
CA PHE A 59 -44.54 59.09 3.65
C PHE A 59 -43.05 59.41 3.71
N VAL A 60 -42.65 60.23 4.69
CA VAL A 60 -41.26 60.63 4.93
C VAL A 60 -40.47 59.40 5.42
N PRO A 61 -39.52 58.86 4.64
CA PRO A 61 -38.76 57.70 5.08
C PRO A 61 -37.54 58.10 5.91
N THR A 62 -37.05 57.19 6.74
CA THR A 62 -35.75 57.34 7.39
C THR A 62 -34.65 57.27 6.33
N THR A 63 -33.84 58.32 6.23
CA THR A 63 -32.70 58.42 5.29
C THR A 63 -31.35 58.50 6.01
N HIS A 64 -31.35 58.38 7.34
CA HIS A 64 -30.16 58.49 8.17
C HIS A 64 -29.19 57.34 7.90
N GLY A 65 -27.98 57.64 7.42
CA GLY A 65 -26.95 56.64 7.13
C GLY A 65 -26.99 56.06 5.71
N LEU A 66 -27.94 56.46 4.86
CA LEU A 66 -28.05 55.99 3.47
C LEU A 66 -26.76 56.22 2.66
N ALA A 67 -26.09 57.36 2.88
CA ALA A 67 -24.85 57.73 2.21
C ALA A 67 -23.61 56.93 2.70
N GLN A 68 -23.69 56.24 3.84
CA GLN A 68 -22.55 55.53 4.45
C GLN A 68 -22.36 54.11 3.91
N CYS A 69 -23.32 53.61 3.12
CA CYS A 69 -23.35 52.22 2.67
C CYS A 69 -22.99 52.04 1.19
N GLU A 70 -22.46 53.07 0.55
CA GLU A 70 -21.79 52.93 -0.74
C GLU A 70 -20.30 52.61 -0.52
N PHE A 71 -19.81 51.54 -1.14
CA PHE A 71 -18.37 51.26 -1.17
C PHE A 71 -17.97 50.54 -2.45
N SER A 72 -16.74 50.79 -2.91
CA SER A 72 -16.15 50.07 -4.04
C SER A 72 -15.33 48.86 -3.58
N TYR A 73 -15.21 47.84 -4.42
CA TYR A 73 -14.32 46.70 -4.13
C TYR A 73 -12.83 47.07 -4.10
N LYS A 74 -12.46 48.27 -4.57
CA LYS A 74 -11.10 48.79 -4.52
C LYS A 74 -10.72 49.37 -3.15
N CYS A 75 -11.66 49.55 -2.24
CA CYS A 75 -11.40 50.09 -0.90
C CYS A 75 -10.91 49.00 0.07
N ASP A 76 -10.00 49.36 0.96
CA ASP A 76 -9.51 48.45 2.01
C ASP A 76 -10.64 47.97 2.92
N GLY A 77 -10.56 46.70 3.33
CA GLY A 77 -11.58 46.07 4.19
C GLY A 77 -12.88 45.66 3.50
N TYR A 78 -12.98 45.73 2.16
CA TYR A 78 -14.20 45.38 1.43
C TYR A 78 -14.72 43.96 1.74
N LYS A 79 -13.83 42.97 1.94
CA LYS A 79 -14.23 41.59 2.31
C LYS A 79 -14.97 41.53 3.65
N LYS A 80 -14.61 42.40 4.61
CA LYS A 80 -15.30 42.51 5.89
C LYS A 80 -16.70 43.11 5.69
N LYS A 81 -16.80 44.19 4.90
CA LYS A 81 -18.07 44.84 4.54
C LYS A 81 -19.02 43.92 3.78
N ILE A 82 -18.52 43.13 2.83
CA ILE A 82 -19.34 42.11 2.13
C ILE A 82 -19.91 41.11 3.14
N ARG A 83 -19.07 40.60 4.05
CA ARG A 83 -19.50 39.63 5.07
C ARG A 83 -20.58 40.19 5.99
N GLU A 84 -20.40 41.43 6.45
CA GLU A 84 -21.39 42.16 7.26
C GLU A 84 -22.72 42.30 6.49
N MET A 85 -22.66 42.74 5.22
CA MET A 85 -23.84 42.83 4.37
C MET A 85 -24.52 41.48 4.18
N THR A 86 -23.79 40.42 3.80
CA THR A 86 -24.36 39.07 3.64
C THR A 86 -25.01 38.57 4.93
N ASN A 87 -24.46 38.91 6.10
CA ASN A 87 -25.08 38.58 7.37
C ASN A 87 -26.40 39.35 7.60
N THR A 88 -26.46 40.64 7.26
CA THR A 88 -27.72 41.42 7.37
C THR A 88 -28.82 40.93 6.44
N TRP A 89 -28.47 40.35 5.27
CA TRP A 89 -29.42 39.71 4.37
C TRP A 89 -30.11 38.46 4.96
N ARG A 90 -29.59 37.90 6.06
CA ARG A 90 -30.28 36.82 6.80
C ARG A 90 -31.46 37.32 7.62
N GLN A 91 -31.55 38.63 7.87
CA GLN A 91 -32.60 39.26 8.67
C GLN A 91 -33.33 40.32 7.84
N THR A 92 -34.16 39.88 6.90
CA THR A 92 -34.95 40.80 6.07
C THR A 92 -36.28 41.15 6.73
N ARG A 93 -36.71 42.40 6.62
CA ARG A 93 -38.08 42.81 6.95
C ARG A 93 -38.82 43.31 5.73
N ARG A 94 -40.06 42.86 5.61
CA ARG A 94 -40.98 43.21 4.53
C ARG A 94 -42.17 43.94 5.09
N LEU A 95 -42.67 44.90 4.32
CA LEU A 95 -43.88 45.65 4.60
C LEU A 95 -44.96 45.14 3.64
N LYS A 96 -46.12 44.77 4.19
CA LYS A 96 -47.28 44.43 3.35
C LYS A 96 -47.78 45.69 2.66
N ARG A 97 -48.03 45.58 1.36
CA ARG A 97 -48.59 46.63 0.53
C ARG A 97 -49.95 47.05 1.11
N LEU A 98 -50.12 48.35 1.35
CA LEU A 98 -51.41 48.94 1.70
C LEU A 98 -52.01 49.55 0.44
N ALA A 99 -53.12 48.99 -0.04
CA ALA A 99 -53.87 49.50 -1.19
C ALA A 99 -54.69 50.74 -0.80
N VAL A 100 -53.99 51.79 -0.35
CA VAL A 100 -54.53 53.14 -0.29
C VAL A 100 -54.08 53.77 -1.60
N GLY A 101 -55.01 54.25 -2.43
CA GLY A 101 -54.69 54.86 -3.73
C GLY A 101 -53.53 55.87 -3.63
N PRO A 102 -52.81 56.13 -4.75
CA PRO A 102 -51.57 56.91 -4.75
C PRO A 102 -51.79 58.26 -4.09
N SER A 103 -51.41 58.34 -2.83
CA SER A 103 -51.63 59.48 -1.97
C SER A 103 -50.33 59.81 -1.26
N THR A 104 -50.10 61.09 -1.11
CA THR A 104 -48.89 61.64 -0.54
C THR A 104 -49.27 62.28 0.77
N THR A 105 -48.51 61.99 1.82
CA THR A 105 -48.68 62.71 3.08
C THR A 105 -48.26 64.18 2.90
N PRO A 106 -49.01 65.16 3.42
CA PRO A 106 -48.60 66.58 3.40
C PRO A 106 -47.18 66.79 3.94
N GLU A 107 -46.79 66.00 4.94
CA GLU A 107 -45.46 65.99 5.54
C GLU A 107 -44.38 65.57 4.53
N TYR A 108 -44.68 64.61 3.65
CA TYR A 108 -43.78 64.20 2.58
C TYR A 108 -43.58 65.29 1.52
N ILE A 109 -44.65 66.01 1.16
CA ILE A 109 -44.54 67.15 0.22
C ILE A 109 -43.62 68.23 0.81
N GLY A 110 -43.81 68.56 2.09
CA GLY A 110 -42.94 69.50 2.80
C GLY A 110 -41.50 69.01 2.93
N TRP A 111 -41.30 67.72 3.18
CA TRP A 111 -39.95 67.10 3.22
C TRP A 111 -39.26 67.11 1.85
N LEU A 112 -39.99 66.84 0.76
CA LEU A 112 -39.47 66.88 -0.60
C LEU A 112 -39.06 68.31 -1.00
N GLY A 113 -39.91 69.30 -0.73
CA GLY A 113 -39.63 70.71 -1.04
C GLY A 113 -38.34 71.22 -0.38
N ARG A 114 -38.05 70.77 0.86
CA ARG A 114 -36.78 71.09 1.53
C ARG A 114 -35.55 70.51 0.82
N ARG A 115 -35.64 69.33 0.20
CA ARG A 115 -34.51 68.73 -0.56
C ARG A 115 -34.26 69.37 -1.92
N VAL A 116 -35.31 69.90 -2.57
CA VAL A 116 -35.20 70.49 -3.91
C VAL A 116 -34.42 71.82 -3.87
N ASN A 117 -34.54 72.59 -2.77
CA ASN A 117 -33.83 73.86 -2.60
C ASN A 117 -32.31 73.73 -2.41
N ASP A 118 -31.80 72.55 -2.05
CA ASP A 118 -30.36 72.33 -1.85
C ASP A 118 -29.59 72.04 -3.16
N ASN A 119 -30.27 71.85 -4.30
CA ASN A 119 -29.63 71.35 -5.54
C ASN A 119 -29.99 72.08 -6.85
N ILE A 120 -30.67 73.24 -6.83
CA ILE A 120 -30.95 74.02 -8.05
C ILE A 120 -30.66 75.51 -7.81
N PRO A 121 -29.69 76.14 -8.49
CA PRO A 121 -29.59 77.59 -8.54
C PRO A 121 -30.81 78.16 -9.28
N VAL A 122 -31.54 79.04 -8.61
CA VAL A 122 -32.70 79.78 -9.14
C VAL A 122 -32.29 80.62 -10.37
N PRO A 123 -32.95 80.47 -11.53
CA PRO A 123 -32.92 81.50 -12.57
C PRO A 123 -33.97 82.57 -12.24
N GLY A 124 -33.51 83.83 -12.27
CA GLY A 124 -34.23 85.00 -11.80
C GLY A 124 -35.56 85.31 -12.51
N GLN A 125 -36.44 85.86 -11.71
CA GLN A 125 -37.70 86.49 -12.06
C GLN A 125 -37.41 87.87 -12.67
N GLY A 126 -37.87 88.10 -13.90
CA GLY A 126 -37.70 89.36 -14.63
C GLY A 126 -38.96 89.72 -15.41
N ASP A 127 -39.78 90.54 -14.76
CA ASP A 127 -40.57 91.67 -15.22
C ASP A 127 -41.50 91.62 -16.45
N SER A 128 -42.63 92.29 -16.23
CA SER A 128 -43.74 92.51 -17.15
C SER A 128 -43.55 93.75 -18.03
N GLN A 129 -44.34 93.77 -19.11
CA GLN A 129 -44.72 94.89 -20.00
C GLN A 129 -43.74 95.30 -21.09
N PHE A 130 -44.18 95.31 -22.36
CA PHE A 130 -44.73 96.50 -23.02
C PHE A 130 -45.55 96.10 -24.27
N VAL A 131 -46.69 96.75 -24.43
CA VAL A 131 -47.54 96.77 -25.61
C VAL A 131 -46.88 97.68 -26.64
N GLU A 132 -46.56 97.19 -27.84
CA GLU A 132 -46.41 98.08 -29.00
C GLU A 132 -46.86 97.39 -30.30
N LYS A 133 -47.91 97.99 -30.87
CA LYS A 133 -48.53 97.67 -32.16
C LYS A 133 -47.49 97.57 -33.26
N HIS A 134 -47.36 96.41 -33.90
CA HIS A 134 -46.97 96.33 -35.29
C HIS A 134 -48.03 95.53 -36.07
N VAL A 135 -48.59 96.24 -37.04
CA VAL A 135 -49.61 95.90 -38.05
C VAL A 135 -49.76 94.39 -38.33
N HIS A 136 -50.93 93.86 -37.98
CA HIS A 136 -51.45 92.65 -38.61
C HIS A 136 -51.69 92.93 -40.10
N MET A 137 -50.89 92.31 -40.96
CA MET A 137 -51.41 91.89 -42.26
C MET A 137 -52.27 90.66 -41.96
N VAL A 138 -53.58 90.86 -41.89
CA VAL A 138 -54.55 89.78 -41.64
C VAL A 138 -54.45 88.81 -42.83
N PRO A 139 -54.02 87.56 -42.63
CA PRO A 139 -54.10 86.55 -43.68
C PRO A 139 -55.59 86.34 -43.99
N SER A 140 -55.93 86.29 -45.27
CA SER A 140 -57.30 85.96 -45.69
C SER A 140 -57.71 84.58 -45.14
N GLU A 141 -59.00 84.33 -44.90
CA GLU A 141 -59.48 83.05 -44.31
C GLU A 141 -58.95 81.81 -45.07
N LEU A 142 -58.73 81.94 -46.38
CA LEU A 142 -58.12 80.92 -47.23
C LEU A 142 -56.66 80.60 -46.89
N GLU A 143 -55.90 81.59 -46.43
CA GLU A 143 -54.48 81.46 -46.09
C GLU A 143 -54.29 80.76 -44.74
N ILE A 144 -55.21 80.98 -43.79
CA ILE A 144 -55.27 80.25 -42.52
C ILE A 144 -55.60 78.77 -42.77
N ILE A 145 -56.61 78.50 -43.62
CA ILE A 145 -57.01 77.12 -43.98
C ILE A 145 -55.86 76.38 -44.67
N LYS A 146 -55.13 77.05 -45.56
CA LYS A 146 -53.97 76.46 -46.25
C LYS A 146 -52.84 76.09 -45.30
N GLN A 147 -52.48 76.98 -44.37
CA GLN A 147 -51.45 76.71 -43.36
C GLN A 147 -51.86 75.58 -42.41
N ASP A 148 -53.14 75.50 -42.05
CA ASP A 148 -53.67 74.43 -41.19
C ASP A 148 -53.65 73.06 -41.91
N PHE A 149 -53.93 73.06 -43.22
CA PHE A 149 -53.83 71.86 -44.05
C PHE A 149 -52.38 71.40 -44.18
N GLU A 150 -51.44 72.31 -44.47
CA GLU A 150 -50.00 72.00 -44.55
C GLU A 150 -49.48 71.45 -43.21
N ARG A 151 -49.86 72.06 -42.07
CA ARG A 151 -49.47 71.57 -40.74
C ARG A 151 -49.97 70.14 -40.49
N ARG A 152 -51.25 69.87 -40.79
CA ARG A 152 -51.83 68.52 -40.63
C ARG A 152 -51.16 67.51 -41.55
N ASN A 153 -50.80 67.91 -42.77
CA ASN A 153 -50.13 67.04 -43.72
C ASN A 153 -48.71 66.67 -43.23
N SER A 154 -47.93 67.63 -42.74
CA SER A 154 -46.62 67.35 -42.14
C SER A 154 -46.71 66.52 -40.85
N GLU A 155 -47.76 66.70 -40.04
CA GLU A 155 -48.01 65.84 -38.87
C GLU A 155 -48.33 64.39 -39.28
N LEU A 156 -49.08 64.19 -40.38
CA LEU A 156 -49.37 62.88 -40.92
C LEU A 156 -48.12 62.22 -41.51
N GLU A 157 -47.30 62.96 -42.26
CA GLU A 157 -46.02 62.48 -42.80
C GLU A 157 -45.09 62.00 -41.68
N LYS A 158 -44.91 62.79 -40.60
CA LYS A 158 -44.11 62.38 -39.44
C LYS A 158 -44.64 61.12 -38.75
N LYS A 159 -45.97 60.96 -38.68
CA LYS A 159 -46.58 59.74 -38.12
C LYS A 159 -46.36 58.53 -39.03
N ILE A 160 -46.39 58.71 -40.35
CA ILE A 160 -46.09 57.64 -41.31
C ILE A 160 -44.62 57.21 -41.15
N GLU A 161 -43.68 58.15 -41.09
CA GLU A 161 -42.26 57.88 -40.87
C GLU A 161 -42.03 57.13 -39.54
N GLN A 162 -42.63 57.60 -38.44
CA GLN A 162 -42.55 56.92 -37.15
C GLN A 162 -43.11 55.48 -37.20
N MET A 163 -44.27 55.28 -37.85
CA MET A 163 -44.85 53.94 -37.99
C MET A 163 -43.97 53.02 -38.86
N GLU A 164 -43.29 53.56 -39.87
CA GLU A 164 -42.34 52.80 -40.69
C GLU A 164 -41.09 52.40 -39.89
N GLU A 165 -40.55 53.30 -39.05
CA GLU A 165 -39.46 52.99 -38.13
C GLU A 165 -39.86 51.92 -37.10
N GLU A 166 -41.02 52.06 -36.46
CA GLU A 166 -41.55 51.08 -35.50
C GLU A 166 -41.75 49.70 -36.17
N LYS A 167 -42.28 49.67 -37.39
CA LYS A 167 -42.44 48.45 -38.18
C LYS A 167 -41.09 47.78 -38.49
N MET A 168 -40.07 48.57 -38.83
CA MET A 168 -38.72 48.06 -39.10
C MET A 168 -38.06 47.52 -37.82
N SER A 169 -38.21 48.20 -36.69
CA SER A 169 -37.74 47.71 -35.37
C SER A 169 -38.39 46.37 -35.02
N LEU A 170 -39.71 46.28 -35.10
CA LEU A 170 -40.45 45.05 -34.78
C LEU A 170 -40.04 43.89 -35.70
N LYS A 171 -39.73 44.16 -36.97
CA LYS A 171 -39.24 43.13 -37.89
C LYS A 171 -37.88 42.59 -37.46
N LEU A 172 -36.95 43.46 -37.04
CA LEU A 172 -35.65 43.05 -36.52
C LEU A 172 -35.79 42.22 -35.23
N ASP A 173 -36.68 42.62 -34.31
CA ASP A 173 -36.94 41.88 -33.07
C ASP A 173 -37.46 40.45 -33.35
N VAL A 174 -38.34 40.30 -34.34
CA VAL A 174 -38.85 38.99 -34.77
C VAL A 174 -37.72 38.12 -35.35
N ASP A 175 -36.83 38.70 -36.15
CA ASP A 175 -35.69 37.97 -36.73
C ASP A 175 -34.68 37.54 -35.64
N VAL A 176 -34.42 38.38 -34.65
CA VAL A 176 -33.58 38.05 -33.48
C VAL A 176 -34.20 36.89 -32.68
N GLN A 177 -35.47 36.97 -32.31
CA GLN A 177 -36.16 35.90 -31.59
C GLN A 177 -36.15 34.58 -32.38
N LYS A 178 -36.29 34.64 -33.71
CA LYS A 178 -36.22 33.46 -34.57
C LYS A 178 -34.83 32.81 -34.51
N LEU A 179 -33.76 33.60 -34.54
CA LEU A 179 -32.38 33.09 -34.42
C LEU A 179 -32.11 32.50 -33.03
N GLU A 180 -32.54 33.17 -31.95
CA GLU A 180 -32.40 32.67 -30.58
C GLU A 180 -33.13 31.33 -30.37
N THR A 181 -34.37 31.22 -30.85
CA THR A 181 -35.14 29.97 -30.73
C THR A 181 -34.53 28.84 -31.56
N GLU A 182 -33.89 29.13 -32.69
CA GLU A 182 -33.13 28.13 -33.44
C GLU A 182 -31.87 27.69 -32.69
N GLY A 183 -31.15 28.63 -32.08
CA GLY A 183 -29.99 28.36 -31.22
C GLY A 183 -30.34 27.44 -30.06
N LEU A 184 -31.39 27.78 -29.30
CA LEU A 184 -31.89 26.96 -28.20
C LEU A 184 -32.30 25.55 -28.65
N ARG A 185 -32.91 25.42 -29.84
CA ARG A 185 -33.24 24.09 -30.40
C ARG A 185 -31.99 23.27 -30.71
N LYS A 186 -30.91 23.88 -31.20
CA LYS A 186 -29.64 23.19 -31.46
C LYS A 186 -28.99 22.72 -30.16
N GLU A 187 -28.94 23.57 -29.14
CA GLU A 187 -28.40 23.22 -27.82
C GLU A 187 -29.20 22.10 -27.15
N LYS A 188 -30.53 22.18 -27.20
CA LYS A 188 -31.40 21.12 -26.69
C LYS A 188 -31.12 19.76 -27.34
N ARG A 189 -30.99 19.71 -28.66
CA ARG A 189 -30.66 18.47 -29.38
C ARG A 189 -29.30 17.89 -28.94
N LYS A 190 -28.29 18.75 -28.81
CA LYS A 190 -26.97 18.32 -28.31
C LYS A 190 -27.03 17.76 -26.90
N ALA A 191 -27.74 18.42 -25.99
CA ALA A 191 -27.92 17.94 -24.62
C ALA A 191 -28.66 16.59 -24.55
N GLU A 192 -29.65 16.38 -25.41
CA GLU A 192 -30.36 15.09 -25.54
C GLU A 192 -29.45 13.97 -26.06
N GLU A 193 -28.58 14.26 -27.03
CA GLU A 193 -27.56 13.33 -27.54
C GLU A 193 -26.55 12.95 -26.45
N ASP A 194 -26.02 13.93 -25.72
CA ASP A 194 -25.08 13.73 -24.61
C ASP A 194 -25.71 12.86 -23.49
N LEU A 195 -26.98 13.13 -23.15
CA LEU A 195 -27.72 12.33 -22.16
C LEU A 195 -27.89 10.88 -22.61
N ASN A 196 -28.20 10.66 -23.90
CA ASN A 196 -28.35 9.31 -24.46
C ASN A 196 -27.01 8.56 -24.46
N SER A 197 -25.91 9.25 -24.81
CA SER A 197 -24.55 8.70 -24.74
C SER A 197 -24.19 8.26 -23.31
N LEU A 198 -24.39 9.15 -22.32
CA LEU A 198 -24.13 8.86 -20.90
C LEU A 198 -24.94 7.67 -20.39
N LYS A 199 -26.21 7.54 -20.82
CA LYS A 199 -27.08 6.41 -20.47
C LYS A 199 -26.56 5.09 -21.01
N VAL A 200 -25.95 5.08 -22.20
CA VAL A 200 -25.31 3.90 -22.79
C VAL A 200 -24.04 3.54 -22.01
N ASP A 201 -23.19 4.52 -21.71
CA ASP A 201 -21.96 4.30 -20.95
C ASP A 201 -22.23 3.78 -19.54
N TYR A 202 -23.24 4.31 -18.85
CA TYR A 202 -23.67 3.80 -17.55
C TYR A 202 -24.12 2.34 -17.60
N LYS A 203 -24.91 1.96 -18.63
CA LYS A 203 -25.33 0.56 -18.81
C LYS A 203 -24.12 -0.34 -19.10
N ARG A 204 -23.13 0.12 -19.87
CA ARG A 204 -21.89 -0.59 -20.15
C ARG A 204 -21.07 -0.79 -18.88
N LEU A 205 -20.87 0.27 -18.09
CA LEU A 205 -20.17 0.23 -16.81
C LEU A 205 -20.82 -0.77 -15.84
N ARG A 206 -22.15 -0.75 -15.72
CA ARG A 206 -22.89 -1.70 -14.87
C ARG A 206 -22.70 -3.15 -15.30
N LYS A 207 -22.65 -3.43 -16.61
CA LYS A 207 -22.34 -4.78 -17.12
C LYS A 207 -20.90 -5.18 -16.78
N LEU A 208 -19.93 -4.29 -17.01
CA LEU A 208 -18.52 -4.53 -16.68
C LEU A 208 -18.31 -4.82 -15.20
N MET A 209 -18.96 -4.07 -14.30
CA MET A 209 -18.89 -4.33 -12.84
C MET A 209 -19.43 -5.71 -12.45
N ARG A 210 -20.46 -6.20 -13.14
CA ARG A 210 -20.98 -7.56 -12.94
C ARG A 210 -20.02 -8.62 -13.47
N THR A 211 -19.46 -8.42 -14.66
CA THR A 211 -18.52 -9.37 -15.29
C THR A 211 -17.19 -9.45 -14.53
N ALA A 212 -16.66 -8.33 -14.05
CA ALA A 212 -15.40 -8.28 -13.30
C ALA A 212 -15.52 -8.82 -11.86
N GLY A 213 -16.69 -9.32 -11.44
CA GLY A 213 -16.91 -9.80 -10.07
C GLY A 213 -16.88 -8.70 -9.00
N LEU A 214 -16.75 -7.43 -9.38
CA LEU A 214 -16.84 -6.27 -8.48
C LEU A 214 -18.27 -6.05 -7.95
N GLY A 215 -19.25 -6.81 -8.47
CA GLY A 215 -20.61 -6.88 -7.96
C GLY A 215 -20.80 -7.87 -6.79
N LYS A 216 -19.72 -8.41 -6.20
CA LYS A 216 -19.83 -9.24 -4.99
C LYS A 216 -20.54 -8.44 -3.89
N THR A 217 -21.60 -9.01 -3.32
CA THR A 217 -22.30 -8.38 -2.21
C THR A 217 -21.46 -8.47 -0.95
N SER A 218 -21.67 -7.53 -0.01
CA SER A 218 -20.96 -7.50 1.27
C SER A 218 -21.10 -8.82 2.06
N GLU A 219 -22.20 -9.55 1.86
CA GLU A 219 -22.44 -10.87 2.46
C GLU A 219 -21.52 -11.95 1.90
N GLN A 220 -21.30 -11.97 0.58
CA GLN A 220 -20.37 -12.92 -0.05
C GLN A 220 -18.94 -12.71 0.44
N TRP A 221 -18.51 -11.46 0.60
CA TRP A 221 -17.20 -11.15 1.20
C TRP A 221 -17.10 -11.60 2.66
N ARG A 222 -18.16 -11.42 3.46
CA ARG A 222 -18.19 -11.93 4.84
C ARG A 222 -18.07 -13.44 4.89
N GLN A 223 -18.75 -14.14 3.98
CA GLN A 223 -18.69 -15.61 3.91
C GLN A 223 -17.30 -16.09 3.52
N GLU A 224 -16.66 -15.51 2.49
CA GLU A 224 -15.29 -15.84 2.08
C GLU A 224 -14.29 -15.61 3.22
N ILE A 225 -14.39 -14.48 3.93
CA ILE A 225 -13.53 -14.19 5.08
C ILE A 225 -13.74 -15.25 6.19
N GLN A 226 -14.98 -15.66 6.44
CA GLN A 226 -15.26 -16.68 7.45
C GLN A 226 -14.73 -18.06 7.06
N GLU A 227 -14.85 -18.44 5.79
CA GLU A 227 -14.28 -19.68 5.25
C GLU A 227 -12.75 -19.70 5.36
N GLU A 228 -12.09 -18.59 5.04
CA GLU A 228 -10.65 -18.45 5.19
C GLU A 228 -10.21 -18.46 6.65
N LYS A 229 -10.97 -17.86 7.57
CA LYS A 229 -10.71 -17.98 9.02
C LYS A 229 -10.76 -19.43 9.48
N VAL A 230 -11.78 -20.19 9.10
CA VAL A 230 -11.88 -21.61 9.46
C VAL A 230 -10.74 -22.43 8.85
N LYS A 231 -10.28 -22.08 7.64
CA LYS A 231 -9.07 -22.70 7.05
C LYS A 231 -7.82 -22.36 7.87
N ALA A 232 -7.64 -21.09 8.26
CA ALA A 232 -6.51 -20.66 9.09
C ALA A 232 -6.47 -21.41 10.43
N ASP A 233 -7.59 -21.51 11.13
CA ASP A 233 -7.69 -22.24 12.40
C ASP A 233 -7.33 -23.74 12.23
N ARG A 234 -7.72 -24.35 11.10
CA ARG A 234 -7.33 -25.73 10.77
C ARG A 234 -5.83 -25.86 10.54
N TRP A 235 -5.22 -24.91 9.84
CA TRP A 235 -3.78 -24.88 9.62
C TRP A 235 -3.00 -24.68 10.92
N GLU A 236 -3.48 -23.81 11.80
CA GLU A 236 -2.87 -23.57 13.11
C GLU A 236 -2.86 -24.85 13.97
N LYS A 237 -3.98 -25.59 14.00
CA LYS A 237 -4.05 -26.88 14.69
C LYS A 237 -3.05 -27.91 14.14
N ARG A 238 -2.97 -28.03 12.80
CA ARG A 238 -2.00 -28.93 12.15
C ARG A 238 -0.56 -28.53 12.44
N PHE A 239 -0.28 -27.23 12.47
CA PHE A 239 1.04 -26.72 12.81
C PHE A 239 1.44 -27.08 14.24
N LEU A 240 0.53 -26.91 15.21
CA LEU A 240 0.77 -27.29 16.61
C LEU A 240 0.97 -28.81 16.77
N GLU A 241 0.21 -29.63 16.03
CA GLU A 241 0.38 -31.07 16.03
C GLU A 241 1.72 -31.50 15.44
N ALA A 242 2.11 -30.95 14.29
CA ALA A 242 3.42 -31.17 13.69
C ALA A 242 4.57 -30.73 14.63
N GLN A 243 4.39 -29.61 15.34
CA GLN A 243 5.37 -29.17 16.34
C GLN A 243 5.51 -30.16 17.50
N LYS A 244 4.41 -30.74 17.99
CA LYS A 244 4.46 -31.78 19.02
C LYS A 244 5.19 -33.04 18.52
N GLN A 245 4.93 -33.45 17.27
CA GLN A 245 5.61 -34.58 16.65
C GLN A 245 7.12 -34.32 16.46
N ASN A 246 7.50 -33.12 16.01
CA ASN A 246 8.91 -32.77 15.91
C ASN A 246 9.61 -32.82 17.27
N LYS A 247 8.98 -32.31 18.33
CA LYS A 247 9.52 -32.43 19.69
C LYS A 247 9.66 -33.88 20.14
N SER A 248 8.75 -34.78 19.77
CA SER A 248 8.94 -36.21 20.07
C SER A 248 10.09 -36.81 19.27
N PHE A 249 10.23 -36.48 17.98
CA PHE A 249 11.33 -36.97 17.16
C PHE A 249 12.69 -36.46 17.65
N GLU A 250 12.79 -35.21 18.08
CA GLU A 250 14.00 -34.65 18.69
C GLU A 250 14.42 -35.43 19.93
N ARG A 251 13.47 -35.79 20.81
CA ARG A 251 13.77 -36.62 21.99
C ARG A 251 14.28 -38.00 21.59
N SER A 252 13.57 -38.69 20.70
CA SER A 252 13.99 -40.02 20.24
C SER A 252 15.36 -39.97 19.54
N LEU A 253 15.65 -38.92 18.78
CA LEU A 253 16.96 -38.73 18.16
C LEU A 253 18.06 -38.55 19.20
N SER A 254 17.80 -37.77 20.26
CA SER A 254 18.73 -37.58 21.37
C SER A 254 18.97 -38.88 22.14
N GLU A 255 17.92 -39.68 22.38
CA GLU A 255 18.01 -41.00 23.01
C GLU A 255 18.89 -41.94 22.18
N SER A 256 18.59 -42.09 20.87
CA SER A 256 19.40 -42.90 19.97
C SER A 256 20.84 -42.40 19.81
N GLN A 257 21.08 -41.10 19.97
CA GLN A 257 22.44 -40.55 19.97
C GLN A 257 23.19 -40.95 21.24
N SER A 258 22.56 -40.87 22.41
CA SER A 258 23.13 -41.35 23.67
C SER A 258 23.48 -42.83 23.61
N GLU A 259 22.56 -43.67 23.12
CA GLU A 259 22.78 -45.11 22.93
C GLU A 259 23.96 -45.39 22.00
N ARG A 260 24.08 -44.61 20.91
CA ARG A 260 25.21 -44.74 19.98
C ARG A 260 26.53 -44.40 20.65
N ASP A 261 26.56 -43.37 21.49
CA ASP A 261 27.78 -42.95 22.18
C ASP A 261 28.18 -43.97 23.26
N GLU A 262 27.21 -44.58 23.97
CA GLU A 262 27.46 -45.71 24.88
C GLU A 262 28.01 -46.94 24.14
N LEU A 263 27.44 -47.30 22.99
CA LEU A 263 27.94 -48.42 22.19
C LEU A 263 29.35 -48.15 21.65
N LYS A 264 29.65 -46.92 21.23
CA LYS A 264 31.01 -46.53 20.83
C LYS A 264 32.01 -46.67 21.98
N ALA A 265 31.64 -46.28 23.20
CA ALA A 265 32.49 -46.44 24.37
C ALA A 265 32.80 -47.94 24.62
N ARG A 266 31.78 -48.80 24.55
CA ARG A 266 31.95 -50.26 24.68
C ARG A 266 32.83 -50.86 23.58
N VAL A 267 32.69 -50.39 22.34
CA VAL A 267 33.56 -50.82 21.24
C VAL A 267 35.02 -50.45 21.53
N ALA A 268 35.28 -49.23 21.97
CA ALA A 268 36.64 -48.79 22.33
C ALA A 268 37.24 -49.61 23.49
N GLU A 269 36.43 -49.96 24.50
CA GLU A 269 36.85 -50.85 25.60
C GLU A 269 37.22 -52.25 25.08
N LEU A 270 36.40 -52.83 24.20
CA LEU A 270 36.67 -54.14 23.60
C LEU A 270 37.89 -54.12 22.68
N GLU A 271 38.08 -53.05 21.90
CA GLU A 271 39.29 -52.86 21.07
C GLU A 271 40.55 -52.80 21.93
N ALA A 272 40.53 -52.10 23.07
CA ALA A 272 41.66 -52.07 24.00
C ALA A 272 41.96 -53.46 24.60
N ILE A 273 40.93 -54.23 24.96
CA ILE A 273 41.09 -55.60 25.45
C ILE A 273 41.66 -56.52 24.36
N LEU A 274 41.21 -56.38 23.11
CA LEU A 274 41.74 -57.16 22.00
C LEU A 274 43.23 -56.86 21.76
N GLN A 275 43.62 -55.58 21.79
CA GLN A 275 45.03 -55.18 21.67
C GLN A 275 45.90 -55.77 22.80
N ASP A 276 45.39 -55.85 24.04
CA ASP A 276 46.09 -56.50 25.16
C ASP A 276 46.27 -58.00 24.92
N TYR A 277 45.22 -58.70 24.46
CA TYR A 277 45.32 -60.11 24.12
C TYR A 277 46.26 -60.37 22.94
N GLU A 278 46.23 -59.53 21.90
CA GLU A 278 47.15 -59.59 20.75
C GLU A 278 48.61 -59.47 21.22
N ALA A 279 48.93 -58.46 22.03
CA ALA A 279 50.28 -58.27 22.58
C ALA A 279 50.73 -59.46 23.44
N ARG A 280 49.80 -60.07 24.19
CA ARG A 280 50.08 -61.26 24.99
C ARG A 280 50.32 -62.50 24.12
N ILE A 281 49.59 -62.66 23.02
CA ILE A 281 49.80 -63.75 22.06
C ILE A 281 51.18 -63.61 21.42
N GLU A 282 51.54 -62.41 20.93
CA GLU A 282 52.87 -62.14 20.36
C GLU A 282 54.00 -62.45 21.35
N HIS A 283 53.83 -62.09 22.63
CA HIS A 283 54.78 -62.46 23.68
C HIS A 283 54.89 -63.98 23.88
N LEU A 284 53.77 -64.72 23.79
CA LEU A 284 53.80 -66.18 23.94
C LEU A 284 54.45 -66.86 22.74
N GLU A 285 54.17 -66.39 21.52
CA GLU A 285 54.79 -66.88 20.28
C GLU A 285 56.31 -66.69 20.32
N THR A 286 56.78 -65.49 20.67
CA THR A 286 58.23 -65.22 20.81
C THR A 286 58.90 -66.07 21.89
N ASN A 287 58.20 -66.37 22.99
CA ASN A 287 58.70 -67.26 24.02
C ASN A 287 58.73 -68.73 23.55
N GLU A 288 57.73 -69.19 22.80
CA GLU A 288 57.71 -70.53 22.20
C GLU A 288 58.87 -70.69 21.21
N ASP A 289 59.09 -69.71 20.34
CA ASP A 289 60.22 -69.69 19.40
C ASP A 289 61.55 -69.79 20.16
N HIS A 290 61.73 -69.01 21.24
CA HIS A 290 62.92 -69.09 22.08
C HIS A 290 63.12 -70.47 22.71
N GLN A 291 62.04 -71.08 23.21
CA GLN A 291 62.10 -72.44 23.79
C GLN A 291 62.45 -73.49 22.73
N ASN A 292 61.92 -73.37 21.52
CA ASN A 292 62.23 -74.25 20.41
C ASN A 292 63.71 -74.15 20.00
N GLU A 293 64.28 -72.94 19.93
CA GLU A 293 65.70 -72.74 19.70
C GLU A 293 66.57 -73.41 20.78
N GLN A 294 66.19 -73.26 22.05
CA GLN A 294 66.88 -73.93 23.16
C GLN A 294 66.79 -75.45 23.06
N LEU A 295 65.63 -76.00 22.71
CA LEU A 295 65.43 -77.44 22.52
C LEU A 295 66.28 -77.96 21.36
N HIS A 296 66.33 -77.25 20.22
CA HIS A 296 67.20 -77.62 19.10
C HIS A 296 68.67 -77.63 19.51
N HIS A 297 69.13 -76.62 20.26
CA HIS A 297 70.51 -76.60 20.76
C HIS A 297 70.83 -77.80 21.66
N LEU A 298 69.91 -78.17 22.57
CA LEU A 298 70.08 -79.35 23.42
C LEU A 298 70.03 -80.65 22.63
N GLN A 299 69.15 -80.76 21.62
CA GLN A 299 69.10 -81.91 20.73
C GLN A 299 70.41 -82.09 19.96
N ASP A 300 71.00 -81.01 19.44
CA ASP A 300 72.29 -81.04 18.76
C ASP A 300 73.41 -81.49 19.70
N GLN A 301 73.40 -81.02 20.96
CA GLN A 301 74.34 -81.49 21.98
C GLN A 301 74.19 -82.99 22.26
N VAL A 302 72.95 -83.48 22.39
CA VAL A 302 72.69 -84.91 22.60
C VAL A 302 73.15 -85.72 21.38
N ALA A 303 72.81 -85.29 20.16
CA ALA A 303 73.22 -85.96 18.93
C ALA A 303 74.76 -86.01 18.79
N SER A 304 75.47 -84.94 19.17
CA SER A 304 76.93 -84.93 19.21
C SER A 304 77.49 -85.93 20.22
N ARG A 305 76.90 -86.00 21.43
CA ARG A 305 77.32 -86.96 22.46
C ARG A 305 77.02 -88.41 22.05
N ASP A 306 75.87 -88.65 21.43
CA ASP A 306 75.48 -89.96 20.90
C ASP A 306 76.42 -90.39 19.77
N HIS A 307 76.83 -89.46 18.90
CA HIS A 307 77.83 -89.73 17.88
C HIS A 307 79.18 -90.14 18.49
N ILE A 308 79.70 -89.38 19.46
CA ILE A 308 80.94 -89.70 20.18
C ILE A 308 80.83 -91.04 20.92
N MET A 309 79.71 -91.28 21.60
CA MET A 309 79.48 -92.53 22.33
C MET A 309 79.39 -93.71 21.37
N GLY A 310 78.71 -93.55 20.23
CA GLY A 310 78.63 -94.54 19.15
C GLY A 310 80.02 -94.90 18.61
N GLU A 311 80.87 -93.90 18.34
CA GLU A 311 82.27 -94.14 17.95
C GLU A 311 83.05 -94.90 19.02
N ALA A 312 82.91 -94.51 20.30
CA ALA A 312 83.58 -95.20 21.40
C ALA A 312 83.12 -96.66 21.55
N VAL A 313 81.82 -96.93 21.37
CA VAL A 313 81.27 -98.29 21.38
C VAL A 313 81.86 -99.12 20.24
N VAL A 314 81.92 -98.58 19.02
CA VAL A 314 82.54 -99.25 17.87
C VAL A 314 84.03 -99.53 18.13
N GLN A 315 84.76 -98.59 18.74
CA GLN A 315 86.16 -98.80 19.13
C GLN A 315 86.31 -99.91 20.18
N ILE A 316 85.46 -99.93 21.22
CA ILE A 316 85.46 -100.97 22.27
C ILE A 316 85.12 -102.33 21.66
N GLN A 317 84.12 -102.40 20.78
CA GLN A 317 83.77 -103.61 20.03
C GLN A 317 84.96 -104.11 19.21
N GLY A 318 85.63 -103.23 18.46
CA GLY A 318 86.83 -103.58 17.70
C GLY A 318 87.95 -104.17 18.58
N VAL A 319 88.21 -103.58 19.75
CA VAL A 319 89.18 -104.11 20.72
C VAL A 319 88.73 -105.46 21.27
N ALA A 320 87.44 -105.63 21.59
CA ALA A 320 86.87 -106.87 22.09
C ALA A 320 87.00 -108.01 21.06
N GLU A 321 86.71 -107.74 19.78
CA GLU A 321 86.91 -108.70 18.68
C GLU A 321 88.39 -109.09 18.54
N HIS A 322 89.31 -108.13 18.66
CA HIS A 322 90.75 -108.39 18.62
C HIS A 322 91.20 -109.27 19.80
N LEU A 323 90.71 -108.99 21.01
CA LEU A 323 90.96 -109.82 22.19
C LEU A 323 90.38 -111.23 22.06
N GLN A 324 89.19 -111.37 21.46
CA GLN A 324 88.58 -112.67 21.18
C GLN A 324 89.44 -113.48 20.20
N THR A 325 89.95 -112.83 19.16
CA THR A 325 90.89 -113.42 18.19
C THR A 325 92.19 -113.87 18.87
N LEU A 326 92.78 -113.00 19.70
CA LEU A 326 94.00 -113.30 20.46
C LEU A 326 93.79 -114.43 21.46
N ALA A 327 92.62 -114.56 22.07
CA ALA A 327 92.30 -115.66 22.98
C ALA A 327 92.25 -117.00 22.25
N VAL A 328 91.68 -117.06 21.04
CA VAL A 328 91.73 -118.26 20.19
C VAL A 328 93.17 -118.62 19.81
N GLN A 329 93.99 -117.62 19.46
CA GLN A 329 95.42 -117.85 19.24
C GLN A 329 96.15 -118.32 20.51
N ALA A 330 95.78 -117.78 21.67
CA ALA A 330 96.31 -118.19 22.96
C ALA A 330 95.91 -119.62 23.33
N ASP A 331 94.70 -120.07 23.01
CA ASP A 331 94.28 -121.47 23.15
C ASP A 331 95.19 -122.41 22.33
N VAL A 332 95.48 -122.04 21.07
CA VAL A 332 96.38 -122.80 20.18
C VAL A 332 97.80 -122.87 20.73
N LEU A 333 98.31 -121.76 21.28
CA LEU A 333 99.66 -121.68 21.86
C LEU A 333 99.76 -122.32 23.25
N SER A 334 98.69 -122.31 24.04
CA SER A 334 98.64 -122.94 25.37
C SER A 334 98.83 -124.46 25.27
N VAL A 335 98.37 -125.09 24.18
CA VAL A 335 98.60 -126.52 23.90
C VAL A 335 100.07 -126.81 23.54
N LYS A 336 100.84 -125.81 23.10
CA LYS A 336 102.25 -125.97 22.73
C LYS A 336 103.26 -125.81 23.87
N TYR A 337 102.91 -125.12 24.96
CA TYR A 337 103.89 -124.64 25.96
C TYR A 337 103.68 -125.11 27.42
N GLU A 338 103.01 -126.24 27.64
CA GLU A 338 102.92 -126.90 28.97
C GLU A 338 104.24 -127.56 29.41
N SER A 339 105.34 -126.81 29.48
CA SER A 339 106.68 -127.30 29.85
C SER A 339 107.26 -126.57 31.07
N GLU A 340 107.93 -127.34 31.94
CA GLU A 340 108.41 -126.97 33.29
C GLU A 340 109.66 -126.04 33.31
N SER A 341 109.64 -124.96 32.53
CA SER A 341 110.66 -123.90 32.55
C SER A 341 110.10 -122.59 33.12
N ASP A 342 110.89 -121.87 33.91
CA ASP A 342 110.54 -120.58 34.53
C ASP A 342 110.00 -119.55 33.51
N GLN A 343 110.48 -119.61 32.27
CA GLN A 343 110.04 -118.74 31.18
C GLN A 343 108.69 -119.20 30.58
N GLY A 344 108.43 -120.51 30.56
CA GLY A 344 107.17 -121.12 30.12
C GLY A 344 106.03 -120.86 31.10
N GLN A 345 106.30 -120.87 32.42
CA GLN A 345 105.30 -120.51 33.43
C GLN A 345 104.84 -119.05 33.30
N LYS A 346 105.76 -118.14 32.98
CA LYS A 346 105.46 -116.72 32.74
C LYS A 346 104.59 -116.53 31.49
N LEU A 347 104.88 -117.25 30.42
CA LEU A 347 104.10 -117.27 29.18
C LEU A 347 102.70 -117.85 29.39
N ALA A 348 102.58 -118.96 30.13
CA ALA A 348 101.31 -119.56 30.50
C ALA A 348 100.46 -118.66 31.44
N SER A 349 101.10 -117.82 32.24
CA SER A 349 100.42 -116.79 33.05
C SER A 349 99.81 -115.70 32.14
N LEU A 350 100.57 -115.19 31.18
CA LEU A 350 100.10 -114.17 30.24
C LEU A 350 98.97 -114.70 29.34
N LEU A 351 99.05 -115.93 28.85
CA LEU A 351 97.98 -116.56 28.06
C LEU A 351 96.69 -116.74 28.88
N ARG A 352 96.80 -117.04 30.18
CA ARG A 352 95.63 -117.09 31.09
C ARG A 352 95.02 -115.70 31.30
N GLU A 353 95.83 -114.65 31.45
CA GLU A 353 95.33 -113.28 31.53
C GLU A 353 94.58 -112.85 30.26
N ILE A 354 95.10 -113.18 29.06
CA ILE A 354 94.42 -112.91 27.79
C ILE A 354 93.03 -113.59 27.75
N LYS A 355 92.91 -114.83 28.23
CA LYS A 355 91.62 -115.54 28.30
C LYS A 355 90.65 -114.88 29.29
N VAL A 356 91.13 -114.46 30.46
CA VAL A 356 90.29 -113.76 31.46
C VAL A 356 89.79 -112.42 30.90
N LEU A 357 90.66 -111.69 30.20
CA LEU A 357 90.29 -110.43 29.54
C LEU A 357 89.29 -110.65 28.40
N SER A 358 89.44 -111.71 27.59
CA SER A 358 88.47 -112.08 26.54
C SER A 358 87.08 -112.42 27.11
N VAL A 359 86.99 -113.16 28.22
CA VAL A 359 85.69 -113.46 28.86
C VAL A 359 84.99 -112.19 29.33
N ARG A 360 85.74 -111.22 29.86
CA ARG A 360 85.19 -109.90 30.23
C ARG A 360 84.82 -109.07 29.00
N ALA A 361 85.58 -109.17 27.91
CA ALA A 361 85.33 -108.44 26.68
C ALA A 361 84.07 -108.92 25.94
N LYS A 362 83.64 -110.18 26.13
CA LYS A 362 82.41 -110.73 25.52
C LYS A 362 81.14 -109.96 25.84
N SER A 363 81.05 -109.26 26.96
CA SER A 363 79.87 -108.45 27.29
C SER A 363 79.76 -107.17 26.46
N TYR A 364 80.74 -106.90 25.59
CA TYR A 364 80.81 -105.70 24.76
C TYR A 364 80.71 -106.00 23.25
N LEU A 365 80.43 -107.25 22.87
CA LEU A 365 80.03 -107.66 21.52
C LEU A 365 78.50 -107.81 21.49
#